data_AF-A0A1A8KCR7-F1
#
_entry.id   AF-A0A1A8KCR7-F1
#
_cell.length_a   1.000
_cell.length_b   1.000
_cell.length_c   1.000
_cell.angle_alpha   90.00
_cell.angle_beta   90.00
_cell.angle_gamma   90.00
#
_symmetry.space_group_name_H-M   'P 1'
#
loop_
_entity.id
_entity.type
_entity.pdbx_description
1 polymer ?
#
loop_
_entity_poly.entity_id
_entity_poly.type
_entity_poly.pdbx_seq_one_letter_code
_entity_poly.pdbx_strand_id
1 'polypeptide(L)'
;LLAASNALTNGVLPSVQSFTCLPYSTMTFHLSVVLGNIANPLACFLAMFVVLRSSAGLGFLSLAAGVFAAYLMALAALSPCPPLLGNPVAGVTLVVISWVLFTGMFSYLKVVVGILLHEAGHAALLWCGISIQVGSLVGALVMFPLVNVYQVFTRAQDCVDNHCS
;
A
#
# COMPACT_ATOMS: atom_id res chain seq x y z
N LEU A 1 14.97 -3.48 0.57
CA LEU A 1 13.81 -3.00 1.35
C LEU A 1 13.28 -1.67 0.84
N LEU A 2 14.11 -0.62 0.80
CA LEU A 2 13.66 0.72 0.41
C LEU A 2 13.10 0.80 -1.02
N ALA A 3 13.80 0.26 -2.03
CA ALA A 3 13.33 0.24 -3.41
C ALA A 3 11.99 -0.51 -3.56
N ALA A 4 11.90 -1.72 -2.99
CA ALA A 4 10.66 -2.52 -3.00
C ALA A 4 9.49 -1.82 -2.30
N SER A 5 9.74 -1.21 -1.14
CA SER A 5 8.74 -0.40 -0.43
C SER A 5 8.22 0.75 -1.28
N ASN A 6 9.11 1.48 -1.98
CA ASN A 6 8.70 2.59 -2.83
C ASN A 6 8.02 2.14 -4.12
N ALA A 7 8.37 0.97 -4.66
CA ALA A 7 7.65 0.36 -5.78
C ALA A 7 6.20 0.04 -5.39
N LEU A 8 6.02 -0.58 -4.22
CA LEU A 8 4.69 -0.92 -3.70
C LEU A 8 3.89 0.34 -3.37
N THR A 9 4.39 1.21 -2.50
CA THR A 9 3.64 2.35 -1.97
C THR A 9 3.37 3.45 -3.01
N ASN A 10 4.28 3.69 -3.97
CA ASN A 10 4.12 4.80 -4.92
C ASN A 10 3.61 4.37 -6.31
N GLY A 11 3.76 3.11 -6.69
CA GLY A 11 3.36 2.63 -8.02
C GLY A 11 2.17 1.68 -7.96
N VAL A 12 2.35 0.54 -7.31
CA VAL A 12 1.40 -0.57 -7.33
C VAL A 12 0.11 -0.23 -6.57
N LEU A 13 0.24 0.23 -5.33
CA LEU A 13 -0.90 0.43 -4.45
C LEU A 13 -1.86 1.56 -4.82
N PRO A 14 -1.42 2.80 -5.13
CA PRO A 14 -2.35 3.84 -5.55
C PRO A 14 -3.14 3.43 -6.80
N SER A 15 -2.56 2.59 -7.65
CA SER A 15 -3.24 2.04 -8.83
C SER A 15 -4.34 1.03 -8.47
N VAL A 16 -4.12 0.14 -7.50
CA VAL A 16 -5.15 -0.83 -7.06
C VAL A 16 -6.19 -0.29 -6.08
N GLN A 17 -5.93 0.84 -5.42
CA GLN A 17 -6.80 1.35 -4.36
C GLN A 17 -8.25 1.57 -4.80
N SER A 18 -8.42 2.08 -6.03
CA SER A 18 -9.75 2.23 -6.64
C SER A 18 -10.46 0.87 -6.81
N PHE A 19 -9.75 -0.15 -7.30
CA PHE A 19 -10.30 -1.50 -7.51
C PHE A 19 -10.66 -2.24 -6.21
N THR A 20 -9.97 -1.97 -5.11
CA THR A 20 -10.26 -2.58 -3.80
C THR A 20 -11.42 -1.91 -3.07
N CYS A 21 -11.60 -0.60 -3.23
CA CYS A 21 -12.53 0.18 -2.39
C CYS A 21 -13.85 0.52 -3.10
N LEU A 22 -13.82 0.79 -4.40
CA LEU A 22 -15.03 1.07 -5.20
C LEU A 22 -16.09 -0.04 -5.18
N PRO A 23 -15.77 -1.36 -5.22
CA PRO A 23 -16.80 -2.41 -5.16
C PRO A 23 -17.61 -2.39 -3.86
N TYR A 24 -17.10 -1.78 -2.78
CA TYR A 24 -17.84 -1.66 -1.52
C TYR A 24 -18.62 -0.34 -1.42
N SER A 25 -17.97 0.80 -1.70
CA SER A 25 -18.59 2.13 -1.77
C SER A 25 -17.53 3.20 -2.09
N THR A 26 -17.93 4.28 -2.78
CA THR A 26 -17.12 5.50 -2.93
C THR A 26 -16.69 6.09 -1.56
N MET A 27 -17.50 5.94 -0.52
CA MET A 27 -17.16 6.40 0.84
C MET A 27 -16.01 5.59 1.45
N THR A 28 -15.92 4.28 1.15
CA THR A 28 -14.83 3.41 1.58
C THR A 28 -13.50 3.84 0.97
N PHE A 29 -13.52 4.26 -0.29
CA PHE A 29 -12.35 4.82 -0.97
C PHE A 29 -11.89 6.12 -0.29
N HIS A 30 -12.81 7.07 -0.08
CA HIS A 30 -12.49 8.33 0.59
C HIS A 30 -11.93 8.11 2.00
N LEU A 31 -12.57 7.26 2.80
CA LEU A 31 -12.12 6.99 4.16
C LEU A 31 -10.72 6.35 4.17
N SER A 32 -10.46 5.39 3.28
CA SER A 32 -9.15 4.74 3.18
C SER A 32 -8.04 5.72 2.82
N VAL A 33 -8.30 6.64 1.87
CA VAL A 33 -7.32 7.67 1.46
C VAL A 33 -7.06 8.65 2.59
N VAL A 34 -8.11 9.17 3.23
CA VAL A 34 -7.98 10.16 4.30
C VAL A 34 -7.27 9.57 5.52
N LEU A 35 -7.69 8.41 6.00
CA LEU A 35 -7.03 7.76 7.15
C LEU A 35 -5.60 7.33 6.81
N GLY A 36 -5.34 6.86 5.58
CA GLY A 36 -3.99 6.55 5.13
C GLY A 36 -3.07 7.79 5.14
N ASN A 37 -3.58 8.93 4.69
CA ASN A 37 -2.85 10.20 4.73
C ASN A 37 -2.60 10.71 6.16
N ILE A 38 -3.43 10.35 7.14
CA ILE A 38 -3.20 10.63 8.56
C ILE A 38 -2.22 9.63 9.19
N ALA A 39 -2.26 8.36 8.76
CA ALA A 39 -1.38 7.32 9.27
C ALA A 39 0.10 7.56 8.93
N ASN A 40 0.39 8.16 7.78
CA ASN A 40 1.76 8.51 7.37
C ASN A 40 2.46 9.46 8.35
N PRO A 41 1.97 10.69 8.65
CA PRO A 41 2.59 11.57 9.63
C PRO A 41 2.60 10.99 11.05
N LEU A 42 1.58 10.20 11.44
CA LEU A 42 1.60 9.47 12.70
C LEU A 42 2.77 8.46 12.78
N ALA A 43 3.00 7.70 11.70
CA ALA A 43 4.12 6.77 11.60
C ALA A 43 5.46 7.50 11.65
N CYS A 44 5.58 8.66 10.99
CA CYS A 44 6.76 9.51 11.07
C CYS A 44 7.01 10.01 12.50
N PHE A 45 5.96 10.46 13.19
CA PHE A 45 6.03 10.90 14.57
C PHE A 45 6.47 9.76 15.48
N LEU A 46 5.87 8.58 15.36
CA LEU A 46 6.27 7.38 16.11
C LEU A 46 7.74 7.00 15.85
N ALA A 47 8.21 7.08 14.60
CA ALA A 47 9.60 6.80 14.24
C ALA A 47 10.59 7.79 14.87
N MET A 48 10.16 9.01 15.21
CA MET A 48 10.99 9.98 15.94
C MET A 48 11.26 9.55 17.39
N PHE A 49 10.32 8.85 18.03
CA PHE A 49 10.49 8.36 19.40
C PHE A 49 11.09 6.95 19.46
N VAL A 50 10.72 6.10 18.51
CA VAL A 50 11.12 4.68 18.49
C VAL A 50 11.77 4.37 17.15
N VAL A 51 13.09 4.33 17.11
CA VAL A 51 13.87 3.95 15.93
C VAL A 51 14.28 2.48 16.04
N LEU A 52 13.65 1.63 15.23
CA LEU A 52 13.99 0.20 15.19
C LEU A 52 15.30 -0.03 14.43
N ARG A 53 16.42 -0.14 15.16
CA ARG A 53 17.75 -0.37 14.55
C ARG A 53 18.01 -1.80 14.11
N SER A 54 17.20 -2.76 14.55
CA SER A 54 17.37 -4.18 14.21
C SER A 54 16.99 -4.45 12.75
N SER A 55 17.95 -4.95 11.96
CA SER A 55 17.72 -5.36 10.57
C SER A 55 16.69 -6.49 10.47
N ALA A 56 16.72 -7.44 11.42
CA ALA A 56 15.72 -8.51 11.52
C ALA A 56 14.33 -7.96 11.84
N GLY A 57 14.24 -6.97 12.72
CA GLY A 57 12.98 -6.28 13.06
C GLY A 57 12.40 -5.52 11.87
N LEU A 58 13.24 -4.81 11.12
CA LEU A 58 12.84 -4.14 9.87
C LEU A 58 12.40 -5.13 8.80
N GLY A 59 13.08 -6.28 8.70
CA GLY A 59 12.68 -7.38 7.82
C GLY A 59 11.30 -7.93 8.18
N PHE A 60 11.06 -8.24 9.45
CA PHE A 60 9.76 -8.73 9.92
C PHE A 60 8.64 -7.72 9.67
N LEU A 61 8.88 -6.43 9.97
CA LEU A 61 7.91 -5.39 9.70
C LEU A 61 7.61 -5.25 8.19
N SER A 62 8.64 -5.36 7.34
CA SER A 62 8.46 -5.36 5.89
C SER A 62 7.64 -6.55 5.40
N LEU A 63 7.84 -7.73 5.99
CA LEU A 63 7.09 -8.93 5.64
C LEU A 63 5.63 -8.79 6.07
N ALA A 64 5.38 -8.34 7.30
CA ALA A 64 4.04 -8.07 7.80
C ALA A 64 3.30 -7.06 6.91
N ALA A 65 3.95 -5.95 6.54
CA ALA A 65 3.39 -4.98 5.62
C ALA A 65 3.16 -5.58 4.21
N GLY A 66 4.05 -6.46 3.76
CA GLY A 66 3.90 -7.22 2.51
C GLY A 66 2.68 -8.16 2.50
N VAL A 67 2.33 -8.77 3.64
CA VAL A 67 1.12 -9.60 3.79
C VAL A 67 -0.14 -8.76 3.57
N PHE A 68 -0.22 -7.57 4.17
CA PHE A 68 -1.34 -6.65 3.91
C PHE A 68 -1.37 -6.22 2.43
N ALA A 69 -0.22 -5.99 1.82
CA ALA A 69 -0.12 -5.67 0.39
C ALA A 69 -0.69 -6.79 -0.49
N ALA A 70 -0.31 -8.04 -0.20
CA ALA A 70 -0.78 -9.21 -0.92
C ALA A 70 -2.30 -9.39 -0.75
N TYR A 71 -2.83 -9.17 0.45
CA TYR A 71 -4.27 -9.16 0.70
C TYR A 71 -5.00 -8.11 -0.14
N LEU A 72 -4.51 -6.86 -0.17
CA LEU A 72 -5.10 -5.78 -0.98
C LEU A 72 -5.01 -6.09 -2.48
N MET A 73 -3.90 -6.67 -2.94
CA MET A 73 -3.75 -7.10 -4.34
C MET A 73 -4.71 -8.24 -4.71
N ALA A 74 -4.92 -9.21 -3.79
CA ALA A 74 -5.88 -10.28 -3.99
C ALA A 74 -7.31 -9.73 -4.05
N LEU A 75 -7.67 -8.80 -3.17
CA LEU A 75 -8.95 -8.10 -3.23
C LEU A 75 -9.15 -7.35 -4.55
N ALA A 76 -8.10 -6.69 -5.04
CA ALA A 76 -8.16 -6.02 -6.34
C ALA A 76 -8.40 -7.01 -7.47
N ALA A 77 -7.70 -8.16 -7.47
CA ALA A 77 -7.84 -9.20 -8.48
C ALA A 77 -9.21 -9.92 -8.43
N LEU A 78 -9.84 -9.97 -7.25
CA LEU A 78 -11.19 -10.52 -7.06
C LEU A 78 -12.31 -9.49 -7.32
N SER A 79 -11.97 -8.24 -7.61
CA SER A 79 -12.93 -7.23 -8.07
C SER A 79 -13.49 -7.66 -9.44
N PRO A 80 -14.83 -7.67 -9.67
CA PRO A 80 -15.85 -6.85 -9.01
C PRO A 80 -16.64 -7.50 -7.86
N CYS A 81 -16.42 -8.78 -7.54
CA CYS A 81 -17.15 -9.53 -6.51
C CYS A 81 -16.23 -9.90 -5.35
N PRO A 82 -15.86 -8.96 -4.47
CA PRO A 82 -14.91 -9.26 -3.42
C PRO A 82 -15.49 -10.31 -2.44
N PRO A 83 -14.65 -11.20 -1.91
CA PRO A 83 -15.06 -12.14 -0.87
C PRO A 83 -15.58 -11.34 0.32
N LEU A 84 -16.67 -11.80 0.97
CA LEU A 84 -17.46 -11.11 2.00
C LEU A 84 -18.57 -10.13 1.53
N LEU A 85 -19.14 -10.30 0.33
CA LEU A 85 -20.34 -9.55 -0.09
C LEU A 85 -21.55 -9.73 0.87
N GLY A 86 -21.62 -10.86 1.59
CA GLY A 86 -22.69 -11.16 2.55
C GLY A 86 -22.66 -10.34 3.85
N ASN A 87 -21.58 -9.61 4.16
CA ASN A 87 -21.55 -8.65 5.26
C ASN A 87 -20.76 -7.39 4.86
N PRO A 88 -21.44 -6.38 4.28
CA PRO A 88 -20.79 -5.21 3.71
C PRO A 88 -20.00 -4.40 4.74
N VAL A 89 -20.46 -4.38 6.00
CA VAL A 89 -19.79 -3.63 7.09
C VAL A 89 -18.44 -4.26 7.45
N ALA A 90 -18.39 -5.59 7.53
CA ALA A 90 -17.15 -6.32 7.83
C ALA A 90 -16.11 -6.12 6.71
N GLY A 91 -16.53 -6.24 5.44
CA GLY A 91 -15.64 -6.05 4.28
C GLY A 91 -15.06 -4.63 4.22
N VAL A 92 -15.91 -3.60 4.33
CA VAL A 92 -15.49 -2.19 4.35
C VAL A 92 -14.46 -1.94 5.45
N THR A 93 -14.73 -2.41 6.67
CA THR A 93 -13.86 -2.20 7.83
C THR A 93 -12.50 -2.87 7.62
N LEU A 94 -12.47 -4.11 7.12
CA LEU A 94 -11.23 -4.85 6.90
C LEU A 94 -10.36 -4.22 5.81
N VAL A 95 -10.97 -3.75 4.72
CA VAL A 95 -10.28 -3.05 3.64
C VAL A 95 -9.66 -1.74 4.14
N VAL A 96 -10.45 -0.90 4.82
CA VAL A 96 -9.97 0.39 5.35
C VAL A 96 -8.83 0.17 6.35
N ILE A 97 -9.01 -0.73 7.32
CA ILE A 97 -7.97 -1.02 8.32
C ILE A 97 -6.70 -1.56 7.64
N SER A 98 -6.84 -2.46 6.67
CA SER A 98 -5.68 -3.02 5.93
C SER A 98 -4.91 -1.93 5.18
N TRP A 99 -5.61 -0.99 4.52
CA TRP A 99 -4.99 0.16 3.86
C TRP A 99 -4.24 1.08 4.83
N VAL A 100 -4.84 1.35 5.98
CA VAL A 100 -4.28 2.22 7.02
C VAL A 100 -3.04 1.57 7.65
N LEU A 101 -3.13 0.31 8.05
CA LEU A 101 -2.01 -0.44 8.63
C LEU A 101 -0.87 -0.61 7.64
N PHE A 102 -1.17 -0.99 6.40
CA PHE A 102 -0.18 -1.06 5.32
C PHE A 102 0.56 0.27 5.16
N THR A 103 -0.18 1.38 5.05
CA THR A 103 0.38 2.71 4.81
C THR A 103 1.24 3.15 5.99
N GLY A 104 0.77 2.95 7.22
CA GLY A 104 1.52 3.26 8.43
C GLY A 104 2.80 2.44 8.56
N MET A 105 2.75 1.12 8.38
CA MET A 105 3.90 0.24 8.51
C MET A 105 4.99 0.55 7.47
N PHE A 106 4.63 0.74 6.20
CA PHE A 106 5.61 1.08 5.17
C PHE A 106 6.16 2.50 5.34
N SER A 107 5.35 3.46 5.79
CA SER A 107 5.81 4.82 6.11
C SER A 107 6.83 4.79 7.24
N TYR A 108 6.54 4.08 8.34
CA TYR A 108 7.48 3.88 9.44
C TYR A 108 8.78 3.23 8.96
N LEU A 109 8.69 2.14 8.18
CA LEU A 109 9.85 1.45 7.64
C LEU A 109 10.73 2.38 6.78
N LYS A 110 10.12 3.18 5.89
CA LYS A 110 10.85 4.15 5.06
C LYS A 110 11.57 5.19 5.90
N VAL A 111 10.91 5.71 6.94
CA VAL A 111 11.51 6.71 7.84
C VAL A 111 12.68 6.12 8.61
N VAL A 112 12.51 4.95 9.24
CA VAL A 112 13.58 4.30 10.03
C VAL A 112 14.76 3.92 9.14
N VAL A 113 14.53 3.34 7.96
CA VAL A 113 15.62 3.05 7.01
C VAL A 113 16.28 4.35 6.54
N GLY A 114 15.51 5.42 6.32
CA GLY A 114 16.04 6.74 5.99
C GLY A 114 16.97 7.29 7.08
N ILE A 115 16.57 7.19 8.36
CA ILE A 115 17.39 7.60 9.51
C ILE A 115 18.70 6.80 9.56
N LEU A 116 18.63 5.47 9.40
CA LEU A 116 19.81 4.60 9.41
C LEU A 116 20.78 4.90 8.25
N LEU A 117 20.25 5.15 7.04
CA LEU A 117 21.09 5.51 5.89
C LEU A 117 21.66 6.92 6.02
N HIS A 118 20.94 7.84 6.67
CA HIS A 118 21.45 9.16 6.98
C HIS A 118 22.66 9.09 7.92
N GLU A 119 22.60 8.26 8.97
CA GLU A 119 23.73 8.02 9.88
C GLU A 119 24.95 7.39 9.17
N ALA A 120 24.72 6.61 8.11
CA ALA A 120 25.79 5.99 7.31
C ALA A 120 26.52 6.97 6.36
N GLY A 121 26.00 8.19 6.17
CA GLY A 121 26.67 9.29 5.46
C GLY A 121 26.10 9.65 4.08
N HIS A 122 26.70 10.68 3.46
CA HIS A 122 26.19 11.30 2.23
C HIS A 122 26.08 10.34 1.02
N ALA A 123 27.03 9.42 0.86
CA ALA A 123 26.98 8.43 -0.21
C ALA A 123 25.79 7.48 -0.06
N ALA A 124 25.47 7.06 1.16
CA ALA A 124 24.31 6.21 1.45
C ALA A 124 22.98 6.93 1.14
N LEU A 125 22.91 8.24 1.39
CA LEU A 125 21.76 9.06 1.00
C LEU A 125 21.57 9.17 -0.52
N LEU A 126 22.65 9.24 -1.30
CA LEU A 126 22.57 9.20 -2.77
C LEU A 126 22.02 7.86 -3.25
N TRP A 127 22.57 6.74 -2.75
CA TRP A 127 22.06 5.40 -3.06
C TRP A 127 20.60 5.20 -2.60
N CYS A 128 20.20 5.82 -1.48
CA CYS A 128 18.82 5.88 -1.01
C CYS A 128 17.93 6.55 -2.07
N GLY A 129 18.27 7.76 -2.50
CA GLY A 129 17.51 8.51 -3.51
C GLY A 129 17.37 7.76 -4.83
N ILE A 130 18.46 7.17 -5.34
CA ILE A 130 18.44 6.34 -6.54
C ILE A 130 17.50 5.14 -6.34
N SER A 131 17.61 4.45 -5.20
CA SER A 131 16.76 3.29 -4.89
C SER A 131 15.28 3.65 -4.80
N ILE A 132 14.92 4.83 -4.27
CA ILE A 132 13.54 5.33 -4.22
C ILE A 132 13.01 5.53 -5.64
N GLN A 133 13.74 6.26 -6.47
CA GLN A 133 13.30 6.61 -7.83
C GLN A 133 13.18 5.36 -8.71
N VAL A 134 14.20 4.50 -8.71
CA VAL A 134 14.17 3.24 -9.47
C VAL A 134 13.02 2.36 -9.00
N GLY A 135 12.81 2.23 -7.69
CA GLY A 135 11.69 1.47 -7.14
C GLY A 135 10.34 1.97 -7.65
N SER A 136 10.08 3.28 -7.55
CA SER A 136 8.82 3.85 -8.03
C SER A 136 8.65 3.75 -9.54
N LEU A 137 9.71 3.93 -10.32
CA LEU A 137 9.68 3.76 -11.78
C LEU A 137 9.32 2.32 -12.16
N VAL A 138 9.99 1.33 -11.54
CA VAL A 138 9.71 -0.09 -11.78
C VAL A 138 8.27 -0.42 -11.37
N GLY A 139 7.82 0.07 -10.21
CA GLY A 139 6.44 -0.12 -9.76
C GLY A 139 5.41 0.43 -10.77
N ALA A 140 5.64 1.62 -11.30
CA ALA A 140 4.78 2.24 -12.31
C ALA A 140 4.82 1.48 -13.65
N LEU A 141 6.01 1.11 -14.13
CA LEU A 141 6.18 0.37 -15.39
C LEU A 141 5.60 -1.04 -15.34
N VAL A 142 5.57 -1.69 -14.17
CA VAL A 142 4.90 -2.98 -13.99
C VAL A 142 3.39 -2.79 -13.90
N MET A 143 2.94 -1.82 -13.11
CA MET A 143 1.51 -1.69 -12.81
C MET A 143 0.71 -1.07 -13.97
N PHE A 144 1.31 -0.15 -14.71
CA PHE A 144 0.65 0.53 -15.83
C PHE A 144 0.15 -0.44 -16.92
N PRO A 145 0.97 -1.34 -17.50
CA PRO A 145 0.49 -2.32 -18.48
C PRO A 145 -0.42 -3.37 -17.83
N LEU A 146 -0.17 -3.77 -16.58
CA LEU A 146 -1.01 -4.74 -15.88
C LEU A 146 -2.46 -4.24 -15.72
N VAL A 147 -2.61 -2.94 -15.40
CA VAL A 147 -3.92 -2.30 -15.24
C VAL A 147 -4.52 -1.91 -16.59
N ASN A 148 -3.76 -1.28 -17.49
CA ASN A 148 -4.32 -0.67 -18.70
C ASN A 148 -4.33 -1.60 -19.91
N VAL A 149 -3.33 -2.47 -20.08
CA VAL A 149 -3.20 -3.34 -21.27
C VAL A 149 -3.81 -4.70 -21.00
N TYR A 150 -3.42 -5.34 -19.90
CA TYR A 150 -3.91 -6.68 -19.56
C TYR A 150 -5.28 -6.68 -18.88
N GLN A 151 -5.79 -5.51 -18.44
CA GLN A 151 -7.10 -5.35 -17.77
C GLN A 151 -7.33 -6.40 -16.67
N VAL A 152 -6.25 -6.79 -15.96
CA VAL A 152 -6.29 -7.85 -14.93
C VAL A 152 -7.25 -7.48 -13.81
N PHE A 153 -7.43 -6.18 -13.57
CA PHE A 153 -8.37 -5.65 -12.61
C PHE A 153 -9.57 -5.08 -13.35
N THR A 154 -10.73 -5.69 -13.16
CA THR A 154 -12.00 -5.13 -13.66
C THR A 154 -12.53 -4.17 -12.61
N ARG A 155 -12.77 -2.91 -12.97
CA ARG A 155 -13.42 -1.97 -12.05
C ARG A 155 -14.87 -2.39 -11.83
N ALA A 156 -15.33 -2.37 -10.58
CA ALA A 156 -16.75 -2.37 -10.30
C ALA A 156 -17.36 -1.07 -10.88
N GLN A 157 -18.34 -1.21 -11.77
CA GLN A 157 -19.03 -0.09 -12.39
C GLN A 157 -20.02 0.52 -11.40
N ASP A 158 -19.97 1.83 -11.21
CA ASP A 158 -21.01 2.54 -10.46
C ASP A 158 -22.35 2.36 -11.19
N CYS A 159 -23.41 2.01 -10.44
CA CYS A 159 -24.81 1.94 -10.88
C CYS A 159 -25.27 0.70 -11.67
N VAL A 160 -24.51 -0.40 -11.69
CA VAL A 160 -25.02 -1.70 -12.17
C VAL A 160 -25.03 -2.67 -11.00
N ASP A 161 -26.18 -3.28 -10.70
CA ASP A 161 -26.26 -4.42 -9.78
C ASP A 161 -25.37 -5.54 -10.34
N ASN A 162 -24.14 -5.62 -9.84
CA ASN A 162 -23.26 -6.73 -10.11
C ASN A 162 -23.91 -7.95 -9.47
N HIS A 163 -24.66 -8.72 -10.27
CA HIS A 163 -25.22 -10.00 -9.88
C HIS A 163 -24.07 -10.99 -9.70
N CYS A 164 -23.39 -10.89 -8.56
CA CYS A 164 -22.48 -11.89 -8.06
C CYS A 164 -23.34 -13.03 -7.51
N SER A 165 -23.71 -13.96 -8.39
CA SER A 165 -24.46 -15.19 -8.06
C SER A 165 -23.62 -16.17 -7.24
#